data_AF-A0AA36FCP0-F1
#
_entry.id   AF-A0AA36FCP0-F1
#
_cell.length_a   1.000
_cell.length_b   1.000
_cell.length_c   1.000
_cell.angle_alpha   90.00
_cell.angle_beta   90.00
_cell.angle_gamma   90.00
#
_symmetry.space_group_name_H-M   'P 1'
#
loop_
_entity.id
_entity.type
_entity.pdbx_description
1 polymer ?
#
loop_
_entity_poly.entity_id
_entity_poly.type
_entity_poly.pdbx_seq_one_letter_code
_entity_poly.pdbx_strand_id
1 'polypeptide(L)'
;MLPKKRPRIGRKTTPAEASKRRRANESSHETARRHSQNAACTTTARAMESEELLSSRQIGNASLTASVHANLSQSQHIIRRTRDATATAAARAADNEKQRAIRHTRNAAAARGEKKIRCCGIHIFSK
;
A
#
# COMPACT_ATOMS: atom_id res chain seq x y z
N MET A 1 30.03 40.39 -17.88
CA MET A 1 29.83 39.15 -17.11
C MET A 1 28.84 38.27 -17.85
N LEU A 2 29.26 37.08 -18.32
CA LEU A 2 28.37 36.16 -19.03
C LEU A 2 27.47 35.41 -18.03
N PRO A 3 26.15 35.30 -18.28
CA PRO A 3 25.25 34.60 -17.38
C PRO A 3 25.60 33.11 -17.31
N LYS A 4 25.79 32.61 -16.08
CA LYS A 4 26.06 31.19 -15.81
C LYS A 4 24.91 30.34 -16.38
N LYS A 5 25.20 29.49 -17.37
CA LYS A 5 24.25 28.54 -17.94
C LYS A 5 23.66 27.68 -16.81
N ARG A 6 22.33 27.73 -16.62
CA ARG A 6 21.63 26.87 -15.67
C ARG A 6 21.85 25.40 -16.04
N PRO A 7 22.11 24.49 -15.07
CA PRO A 7 22.24 23.07 -15.36
C PRO A 7 20.94 22.56 -16.02
N ARG A 8 21.06 21.87 -17.16
CA ARG A 8 19.91 21.25 -17.85
C ARG A 8 19.47 20.02 -17.06
N ILE A 9 18.44 20.16 -16.22
CA ILE A 9 17.88 19.13 -15.33
C ILE A 9 17.21 17.95 -16.09
N GLY A 10 17.10 18.00 -17.42
CA GLY A 10 16.43 16.97 -18.23
C GLY A 10 17.31 16.21 -19.24
N ARG A 11 18.64 16.38 -19.25
CA ARG A 11 19.48 15.62 -20.21
C ARG A 11 19.69 14.20 -19.69
N LYS A 12 19.44 13.20 -20.55
CA LYS A 12 20.02 11.86 -20.44
C LYS A 12 21.52 12.02 -20.22
N THR A 13 21.96 11.92 -18.97
CA THR A 13 23.36 12.07 -18.65
C THR A 13 24.06 10.78 -19.04
N THR A 14 25.30 10.86 -19.51
CA THR A 14 26.10 9.68 -19.85
C THR A 14 26.13 8.64 -18.72
N PRO A 15 26.13 9.01 -17.42
CA PRO A 15 26.02 8.05 -16.33
C PRO A 15 24.63 7.39 -16.20
N ALA A 16 23.54 8.11 -16.46
CA ALA A 16 22.18 7.55 -16.40
C ALA A 16 21.97 6.48 -17.49
N GLU A 17 22.44 6.75 -18.71
CA GLU A 17 22.38 5.79 -19.82
C GLU A 17 23.32 4.60 -19.59
N ALA A 18 24.54 4.83 -19.07
CA ALA A 18 25.45 3.74 -18.70
C ALA A 18 24.84 2.84 -17.61
N SER A 19 24.21 3.43 -16.58
CA SER A 19 23.50 2.70 -15.53
C SER A 19 22.33 1.89 -16.09
N LYS A 20 21.55 2.46 -17.02
CA LYS A 20 20.47 1.75 -17.70
C LYS A 20 20.98 0.54 -18.49
N ARG A 21 22.05 0.70 -19.27
CA ARG A 21 22.69 -0.39 -20.02
C ARG A 21 23.22 -1.48 -19.09
N ARG A 22 23.89 -1.09 -17.99
CA ARG A 22 24.37 -2.04 -16.98
C ARG A 22 23.23 -2.85 -16.36
N ARG A 23 22.12 -2.21 -16.00
CA ARG A 23 20.94 -2.89 -15.44
C ARG A 23 20.27 -3.82 -16.45
N ALA A 24 20.27 -3.47 -17.74
CA ALA A 24 19.69 -4.31 -18.78
C ALA A 24 20.49 -5.61 -19.00
N ASN A 25 21.80 -5.58 -18.74
CA ASN A 25 22.70 -6.72 -18.90
C ASN A 25 23.09 -7.38 -17.56
N GLU A 26 22.34 -7.09 -16.50
CA GLU A 26 22.62 -7.60 -15.15
C GLU A 26 22.23 -9.08 -15.06
N SER A 27 23.08 -9.90 -14.44
CA SER A 27 22.74 -11.31 -14.20
C SER A 27 21.65 -11.41 -13.13
N SER A 28 20.91 -12.53 -13.12
CA SER A 28 19.87 -12.78 -12.10
C SER A 28 20.42 -12.70 -10.67
N HIS A 29 21.62 -13.25 -10.44
CA HIS A 29 22.31 -13.17 -9.15
C HIS A 29 22.63 -11.73 -8.75
N GLU A 30 23.15 -10.92 -9.68
CA GLU A 30 23.51 -9.53 -9.41
C GLU A 30 22.24 -8.66 -9.18
N THR A 31 21.20 -8.90 -9.96
CA THR A 31 19.88 -8.30 -9.74
C THR A 31 19.33 -8.64 -8.36
N ALA A 32 19.38 -9.91 -7.95
CA ALA A 32 18.95 -10.35 -6.62
C ALA A 32 19.77 -9.67 -5.52
N ARG A 33 21.10 -9.66 -5.63
CA ARG A 33 22.01 -8.99 -4.69
C ARG A 33 21.67 -7.51 -4.53
N ARG A 34 21.48 -6.79 -5.64
CA ARG A 34 21.10 -5.38 -5.65
C ARG A 34 19.73 -5.16 -5.01
N HIS A 35 18.74 -6.01 -5.29
CA HIS A 35 17.42 -5.91 -4.65
C HIS A 35 17.49 -6.15 -3.14
N SER A 36 18.27 -7.12 -2.69
CA SER A 36 18.49 -7.36 -1.26
C SER A 36 19.14 -6.16 -0.56
N GLN A 37 20.15 -5.54 -1.19
CA GLN A 37 20.77 -4.32 -0.66
C GLN A 37 19.80 -3.15 -0.61
N ASN A 38 19.01 -2.94 -1.67
CA ASN A 38 17.98 -1.91 -1.67
C ASN A 38 16.95 -2.15 -0.58
N ALA A 39 16.50 -3.39 -0.40
CA ALA A 39 15.56 -3.75 0.67
C ALA A 39 16.16 -3.43 2.04
N ALA A 40 17.40 -3.81 2.30
CA ALA A 40 18.10 -3.50 3.55
C ALA A 40 18.18 -1.99 3.80
N CYS A 41 18.59 -1.20 2.80
CA CYS A 41 18.64 0.26 2.90
C CYS A 41 17.24 0.88 3.15
N THR A 42 16.19 0.33 2.54
CA THR A 42 14.83 0.81 2.80
C THR A 42 14.39 0.47 4.22
N THR A 43 14.72 -0.71 4.73
CA THR A 43 14.37 -1.12 6.10
C THR A 43 15.07 -0.23 7.13
N THR A 44 16.37 0.06 6.94
CA THR A 44 17.10 0.97 7.84
C THR A 44 16.55 2.39 7.78
N ALA A 45 16.28 2.91 6.58
CA ALA A 45 15.67 4.23 6.43
C ALA A 45 14.29 4.33 7.11
N ARG A 46 13.47 3.27 7.02
CA ARG A 46 12.17 3.20 7.70
C ARG A 46 12.28 3.11 9.21
N ALA A 47 13.28 2.39 9.72
CA ALA A 47 13.51 2.27 11.16
C ALA A 47 13.95 3.60 11.80
N MET A 48 14.56 4.49 11.01
CA MET A 48 15.02 5.81 11.44
C MET A 48 14.06 6.94 11.06
N GLU A 49 12.88 6.62 10.54
CA GLU A 49 11.91 7.60 10.08
C GLU A 49 11.28 8.34 11.27
N SER A 50 11.14 9.67 11.17
CA SER A 50 10.41 10.43 12.17
C SER A 50 8.90 10.23 12.02
N GLU A 51 8.14 10.49 13.09
CA GLU A 51 6.67 10.39 13.06
C GLU A 51 6.01 11.29 12.00
N GLU A 52 6.59 12.49 11.76
CA GLU A 52 6.11 13.40 10.71
C GLU A 52 6.30 12.84 9.31
N LEU A 53 7.46 12.21 9.05
CA LEU A 53 7.76 11.57 7.77
C LEU A 53 6.90 10.32 7.58
N LEU A 54 6.73 9.52 8.65
CA LEU A 54 5.85 8.37 8.66
C LEU A 54 4.42 8.78 8.29
N SER A 55 3.89 9.81 8.95
CA SER A 55 2.54 10.34 8.70
C SER A 55 2.40 10.86 7.27
N SER A 56 3.36 11.66 6.79
CA SER A 56 3.38 12.17 5.43
C SER A 56 3.37 11.04 4.39
N ARG A 57 4.17 9.99 4.62
CA ARG A 57 4.20 8.82 3.75
C ARG A 57 2.88 8.04 3.78
N GLN A 58 2.28 7.86 4.95
CA GLN A 58 0.98 7.18 5.08
C GLN A 58 -0.11 7.94 4.30
N ILE A 59 -0.16 9.26 4.43
CA ILE A 59 -1.10 10.13 3.69
C ILE A 59 -0.85 10.01 2.19
N GLY A 60 0.41 10.06 1.74
CA GLY A 60 0.77 9.89 0.33
C GLY A 60 0.32 8.53 -0.22
N ASN A 61 0.55 7.45 0.52
CA ASN A 61 0.15 6.10 0.13
C ASN A 61 -1.38 5.95 0.06
N ALA A 62 -2.11 6.50 1.04
CA ALA A 62 -3.57 6.50 1.06
C ALA A 62 -4.13 7.28 -0.14
N SER A 63 -3.58 8.45 -0.42
CA SER A 63 -3.98 9.30 -1.55
C SER A 63 -3.72 8.62 -2.89
N LEU A 64 -2.56 8.00 -3.06
CA LEU A 64 -2.23 7.23 -4.25
C LEU A 64 -3.19 6.05 -4.43
N THR A 65 -3.48 5.31 -3.36
CA THR A 65 -4.42 4.18 -3.38
C THR A 65 -5.82 4.63 -3.78
N ALA A 66 -6.31 5.73 -3.21
CA ALA A 66 -7.61 6.30 -3.55
C ALA A 66 -7.68 6.72 -5.02
N SER A 67 -6.63 7.39 -5.51
CA SER A 67 -6.53 7.79 -6.92
C SER A 67 -6.51 6.59 -7.86
N VAL A 68 -5.71 5.56 -7.56
CA VAL A 68 -5.69 4.32 -8.35
C VAL A 68 -7.08 3.69 -8.37
N HIS A 69 -7.74 3.58 -7.21
CA HIS A 69 -9.06 2.96 -7.10
C HIS A 69 -10.15 3.73 -7.85
N ALA A 70 -10.13 5.07 -7.83
CA ALA A 70 -11.08 5.90 -8.54
C ALA A 70 -10.97 5.73 -10.06
N ASN A 71 -9.79 5.39 -10.57
CA ASN A 71 -9.51 5.25 -12.00
C ASN A 71 -9.56 3.81 -12.51
N LEU A 72 -10.03 2.85 -11.71
CA LEU A 72 -10.15 1.47 -12.18
C LEU A 72 -11.34 1.31 -13.12
N SER A 73 -11.10 0.62 -14.21
CA SER A 73 -12.19 0.08 -15.04
C SER A 73 -13.01 -0.96 -14.28
N GLN A 74 -14.25 -1.19 -14.73
CA GLN A 74 -15.13 -2.18 -14.12
C GLN A 74 -14.52 -3.60 -14.09
N SER A 75 -13.83 -4.01 -15.16
CA SER A 75 -13.17 -5.32 -15.23
C SER A 75 -12.03 -5.43 -14.21
N GLN A 76 -11.20 -4.40 -14.07
CA GLN A 76 -10.13 -4.36 -13.06
C GLN A 76 -10.70 -4.36 -11.64
N HIS A 77 -11.82 -3.67 -11.42
CA HIS A 77 -12.50 -3.65 -10.14
C HIS A 77 -13.04 -5.05 -9.76
N ILE A 78 -13.63 -5.78 -10.71
CA ILE A 78 -14.07 -7.16 -10.52
C ILE A 78 -12.88 -8.06 -10.19
N ILE A 79 -11.80 -8.01 -10.99
CA ILE A 79 -10.59 -8.81 -10.76
C ILE A 79 -10.02 -8.56 -9.36
N ARG A 80 -9.95 -7.31 -8.92
CA ARG A 80 -9.47 -6.96 -7.58
C ARG A 80 -10.35 -7.57 -6.51
N ARG A 81 -11.68 -7.40 -6.59
CA ARG A 81 -12.62 -7.98 -5.61
C ARG A 81 -12.54 -9.50 -5.56
N THR A 82 -12.38 -10.16 -6.70
CA THR A 82 -12.19 -11.61 -6.75
C THR A 82 -10.91 -12.01 -6.03
N ARG A 83 -9.79 -11.31 -6.30
CA ARG A 83 -8.52 -11.55 -5.59
C ARG A 83 -8.66 -11.32 -4.09
N ASP A 84 -9.29 -10.22 -3.67
CA ASP A 84 -9.53 -9.91 -2.26
C ASP A 84 -10.36 -11.00 -1.57
N ALA A 85 -11.40 -11.50 -2.23
CA ALA A 85 -12.24 -12.59 -1.72
C ALA A 85 -11.45 -13.90 -1.58
N THR A 86 -10.65 -14.26 -2.59
CA THR A 86 -9.82 -15.47 -2.56
C THR A 86 -8.72 -15.39 -1.50
N ALA A 87 -8.04 -14.25 -1.38
CA ALA A 87 -7.01 -14.01 -0.36
C ALA A 87 -7.63 -14.05 1.04
N THR A 88 -8.82 -13.46 1.21
CA THR A 88 -9.57 -13.56 2.46
C THR A 88 -9.87 -15.02 2.78
N ALA A 89 -10.45 -15.79 1.85
CA ALA A 89 -10.76 -17.19 2.07
C ALA A 89 -9.53 -18.02 2.45
N ALA A 90 -8.39 -17.81 1.76
CA ALA A 90 -7.12 -18.46 2.08
C ALA A 90 -6.63 -18.11 3.49
N ALA A 91 -6.68 -16.83 3.87
CA ALA A 91 -6.33 -16.40 5.23
C ALA A 91 -7.23 -17.05 6.28
N ARG A 92 -8.56 -17.14 6.03
CA ARG A 92 -9.49 -17.80 6.96
C ARG A 92 -9.23 -19.30 7.09
N ALA A 93 -8.82 -19.95 6.01
CA ALA A 93 -8.48 -21.38 6.02
C ALA A 93 -7.19 -21.65 6.80
N ALA A 94 -6.24 -20.71 6.78
CA ALA A 94 -4.97 -20.80 7.50
C ALA A 94 -5.05 -20.40 8.99
N ASP A 95 -6.19 -19.87 9.44
CA ASP A 95 -6.35 -19.46 10.84
C ASP A 95 -6.26 -20.66 11.80
N ASN A 96 -5.49 -20.48 12.87
CA ASN A 96 -5.57 -21.36 14.03
C ASN A 96 -6.81 -21.05 14.88
N GLU A 97 -7.11 -21.94 15.84
CA GLU A 97 -8.32 -21.84 16.66
C GLU A 97 -8.40 -20.53 17.46
N LYS A 98 -7.27 -20.04 17.98
CA LYS A 98 -7.23 -18.77 18.71
C LYS A 98 -7.56 -17.58 17.81
N GLN A 99 -7.01 -17.54 16.60
CA GLN A 99 -7.29 -16.48 15.61
C GLN A 99 -8.76 -16.52 15.18
N ARG A 100 -9.29 -17.72 14.93
CA ARG A 100 -10.70 -17.95 14.60
C ARG A 100 -11.61 -17.45 15.71
N ALA A 101 -11.36 -17.82 16.97
CA ALA A 101 -12.13 -17.37 18.13
C ALA A 101 -12.11 -15.85 18.29
N ILE A 102 -10.93 -15.21 18.20
CA ILE A 102 -10.79 -13.74 18.26
C ILE A 102 -11.60 -13.06 17.14
N ARG A 103 -11.60 -13.61 15.93
CA ARG A 103 -12.41 -13.06 14.84
C ARG A 103 -13.91 -13.18 15.14
N HIS A 104 -14.37 -14.33 15.63
CA HIS A 104 -15.78 -14.52 15.96
C HIS A 104 -16.24 -13.58 17.08
N THR A 105 -15.42 -13.36 18.11
CA THR A 105 -15.76 -12.42 19.19
C THR A 105 -15.82 -10.98 18.69
N ARG A 106 -14.88 -10.56 17.83
CA ARG A 106 -14.93 -9.23 17.18
C ARG A 106 -16.17 -9.06 16.31
N ASN A 107 -16.50 -10.05 15.49
CA ASN A 107 -17.70 -9.99 14.64
C ASN A 107 -18.99 -9.95 15.47
N ALA A 108 -19.06 -10.72 16.56
CA ALA A 108 -20.19 -10.70 17.48
C ALA A 108 -20.32 -9.35 18.20
N ALA A 109 -19.20 -8.75 18.64
CA ALA A 109 -19.18 -7.43 19.24
C ALA A 109 -19.63 -6.34 18.26
N ALA A 110 -19.13 -6.37 17.01
CA ALA A 110 -19.54 -5.46 15.95
C ALA A 110 -21.06 -5.57 15.65
N ALA A 111 -21.56 -6.79 15.49
CA ALA A 111 -22.99 -7.03 15.26
C ALA A 111 -23.87 -6.54 16.43
N ARG A 112 -23.39 -6.64 17.68
CA ARG A 112 -24.10 -6.10 18.85
C ARG A 112 -24.04 -4.57 18.91
N GLY A 113 -22.91 -3.96 18.55
CA GLY A 113 -22.76 -2.50 18.44
C GLY A 113 -23.68 -1.90 17.38
N GLU A 114 -23.77 -2.53 16.21
CA GLU A 114 -24.70 -2.13 15.15
C GLU A 114 -26.17 -2.27 15.54
N LYS A 115 -26.53 -3.33 16.28
CA LYS A 115 -27.88 -3.49 16.83
C LYS A 115 -28.20 -2.38 17.84
N LYS A 116 -27.23 -1.94 18.64
CA LYS A 116 -27.41 -0.82 19.58
C LYS A 116 -27.64 0.51 18.86
N ILE A 117 -26.91 0.77 17.76
CA ILE A 117 -27.12 1.97 16.93
C ILE A 117 -28.48 1.92 16.21
N ARG A 118 -28.89 0.76 15.66
CA ARG A 118 -30.19 0.61 14.99
C ARG A 118 -31.39 0.68 15.94
N CYS A 119 -31.27 0.19 17.19
CA CYS A 119 -32.35 0.30 18.18
C CYS A 119 -32.57 1.73 18.68
N CYS A 120 -31.55 2.59 18.66
CA CYS A 120 -31.65 3.99 19.11
C CYS A 120 -32.03 4.98 17.99
N GLY A 121 -32.23 4.52 16.75
CA GLY A 121 -32.46 5.36 15.57
C GLY A 121 -33.89 5.40 15.01
N ILE A 122 -34.89 4.80 15.68
CA ILE A 122 -36.29 4.80 15.21
C ILE A 122 -37.22 5.33 16.31
N HIS A 123 -37.02 6.56 16.79
CA HIS A 123 -37.99 7.26 17.66
C HIS A 123 -37.98 8.78 17.38
N ILE A 124 -37.92 9.20 16.11
CA ILE A 124 -38.18 10.61 15.78
C ILE A 124 -39.18 10.65 14.62
N PHE A 125 -40.32 11.30 14.90
CA PHE A 125 -41.53 11.53 14.08
C PHE A 125 -42.60 10.43 14.04
N SER A 126 -43.44 10.42 15.07
CA SER A 126 -44.88 10.34 14.87
C SER A 126 -45.63 11.08 15.97
N LYS A 127 -46.51 11.99 15.51
CA LYS A 127 -47.40 12.94 16.21
C LYS A 127 -46.80 14.29 16.57
#